data_AF-A0A9C9XTM9-F1
#
_entry.id   AF-A0A9C9XTM9-F1
#
_cell.length_a   1.000
_cell.length_b   1.000
_cell.length_c   1.000
_cell.angle_alpha   90.00
_cell.angle_beta   90.00
_cell.angle_gamma   90.00
#
_symmetry.space_group_name_H-M   'P 1'
#
loop_
_entity.id
_entity.type
_entity.pdbx_description
1 polymer ?
#
loop_
_entity_poly.entity_id
_entity_poly.type
_entity_poly.pdbx_seq_one_letter_code
_entity_poly.pdbx_strand_id
1 'polypeptide(L)'
;MALSDLPLPDGLSVFSCFLVLVLFLVSGSLTGALAAGQVTFSWRANPPEDHVLGYRLYYGTRSRFDSTGHPRPGFHYDSFIDFTESERCDGSDPQSCEALSAGEVVCENLWGDTPRCTVSGLTGPLYVAMTAYNAQMESDYTHELYLPPPPAAASPPVAGGPNLPPSARIPPGTVHMLQEVYSLLLLKK
;
A
#
# COMPACT_ATOMS: atom_id res chain seq x y z
N MET A 1 20.34 -10.30 75.54
CA MET A 1 21.19 -10.81 74.43
C MET A 1 20.37 -10.55 73.16
N ALA A 2 20.55 -9.36 72.57
CA ALA A 2 19.72 -8.85 71.49
C ALA A 2 20.54 -8.87 70.19
N LEU A 3 19.96 -9.47 69.16
CA LEU A 3 20.60 -9.75 67.88
C LEU A 3 19.66 -9.18 66.80
N SER A 4 19.73 -7.87 66.59
CA SER A 4 18.89 -7.15 65.64
C SER A 4 19.52 -5.82 65.31
N ASP A 5 20.49 -5.81 64.40
CA ASP A 5 20.90 -4.63 63.62
C ASP A 5 21.91 -5.06 62.54
N LEU A 6 21.40 -5.52 61.40
CA LEU A 6 22.18 -5.60 60.17
C LEU A 6 21.49 -4.70 59.13
N PRO A 7 22.15 -3.63 58.67
CA PRO A 7 21.60 -2.74 57.66
C PRO A 7 21.61 -3.43 56.29
N LEU A 8 20.45 -3.43 55.64
CA LEU A 8 20.33 -3.83 54.24
C LEU A 8 20.86 -2.71 53.33
N PRO A 9 21.60 -3.03 52.25
CA PRO A 9 22.16 -2.03 51.35
C PRO A 9 21.09 -1.46 50.41
N ASP A 10 20.90 -0.14 50.46
CA ASP A 10 19.95 0.66 49.66
C ASP A 10 20.23 0.73 48.13
N GLY A 11 21.07 -0.17 47.61
CA GLY A 11 21.61 -0.07 46.24
C GLY A 11 20.85 -0.83 45.14
N LEU A 12 19.85 -1.64 45.48
CA LEU A 12 19.25 -2.60 44.53
C LEU A 12 18.05 -2.06 43.72
N SER A 13 17.54 -0.85 44.04
CA SER A 13 16.31 -0.31 43.43
C SER A 13 16.53 0.24 42.00
N VAL A 14 17.66 0.90 41.74
CA VAL A 14 17.89 1.60 40.46
C VAL A 14 18.28 0.62 39.34
N PHE A 15 19.03 -0.44 39.67
CA PHE A 15 19.44 -1.46 38.69
C PHE A 15 18.25 -2.28 38.15
N SER A 16 17.22 -2.51 38.98
CA SER A 16 16.03 -3.27 38.60
C SER A 16 15.17 -2.53 37.55
N CYS A 17 14.96 -1.21 37.74
CA CYS A 17 14.24 -0.39 36.75
C CYS A 17 14.99 -0.30 35.41
N PHE A 18 16.32 -0.18 35.44
CA PHE A 18 17.12 -0.12 34.22
C PHE A 18 17.05 -1.42 33.41
N LEU A 19 17.05 -2.57 34.08
CA LEU A 19 17.03 -3.88 33.43
C LEU A 19 15.66 -4.20 32.79
N VAL A 20 14.54 -3.78 33.42
CA VAL A 20 13.19 -3.88 32.83
C VAL A 20 13.03 -2.98 31.60
N LEU A 21 13.63 -1.78 31.63
CA LEU A 21 13.57 -0.83 30.51
C LEU A 21 14.39 -1.31 29.31
N VAL A 22 15.55 -1.93 29.55
CA VAL A 22 16.36 -2.59 28.51
C VAL A 22 15.65 -3.82 27.93
N LEU A 23 14.97 -4.63 28.76
CA LEU A 23 14.20 -5.79 28.27
C LEU A 23 13.00 -5.39 27.41
N PHE A 24 12.32 -4.26 27.74
CA PHE A 24 11.27 -3.69 26.91
C PHE A 24 11.80 -3.15 25.57
N LEU A 25 13.01 -2.56 25.56
CA LEU A 25 13.64 -2.06 24.33
C LEU A 25 14.12 -3.19 23.41
N VAL A 26 14.51 -4.35 23.94
CA VAL A 26 15.00 -5.49 23.14
C VAL A 26 13.84 -6.37 22.62
N SER A 27 12.68 -6.36 23.27
CA SER A 27 11.53 -7.18 22.87
C SER A 27 10.67 -6.56 21.75
N GLY A 28 10.89 -5.29 21.40
CA GLY A 28 10.04 -4.52 20.47
C GLY A 28 10.39 -4.61 18.99
N SER A 29 11.40 -5.39 18.59
CA SER A 29 11.99 -5.27 17.24
C SER A 29 12.03 -6.58 16.48
N LEU A 30 10.89 -7.25 16.29
CA LEU A 30 10.79 -8.31 15.28
C LEU A 30 9.38 -8.43 14.69
N THR A 31 8.74 -7.31 14.34
CA THR A 31 7.69 -7.35 13.31
C THR A 31 8.37 -7.57 11.98
N GLY A 32 8.38 -8.82 11.51
CA GLY A 32 8.74 -9.13 10.13
C GLY A 32 7.80 -8.38 9.22
N ALA A 33 8.26 -7.28 8.64
CA ALA A 33 7.54 -6.58 7.60
C ALA A 33 7.36 -7.55 6.44
N LEU A 34 6.14 -8.06 6.25
CA LEU A 34 5.75 -8.61 4.97
C LEU A 34 6.03 -7.50 3.96
N ALA A 35 6.94 -7.74 3.02
CA ALA A 35 7.23 -6.78 1.97
C ALA A 35 5.92 -6.50 1.24
N ALA A 36 5.32 -5.34 1.51
CA ALA A 36 4.12 -4.92 0.84
C ALA A 36 4.44 -4.80 -0.66
N GLY A 37 3.55 -5.31 -1.51
CA GLY A 37 3.70 -5.13 -2.94
C GLY A 37 3.70 -3.65 -3.27
N GLN A 38 4.63 -3.23 -4.14
CA GLN A 38 4.59 -1.93 -4.79
C GLN A 38 4.07 -2.14 -6.20
N VAL A 39 3.06 -1.36 -6.59
CA VAL A 39 2.45 -1.41 -7.92
C VAL A 39 2.48 0.00 -8.51
N THR A 40 3.03 0.12 -9.70
CA THR A 40 3.06 1.38 -10.44
C THR A 40 1.99 1.38 -11.52
N PHE A 41 1.07 2.33 -11.42
CA PHE A 41 0.03 2.59 -12.39
C PHE A 41 0.47 3.71 -13.33
N SER A 42 0.24 3.56 -14.62
CA SER A 42 0.39 4.62 -15.60
C SER A 42 -0.76 4.60 -16.59
N TRP A 43 -1.27 5.78 -16.94
CA TRP A 43 -2.40 5.93 -17.84
C TRP A 43 -2.17 7.10 -18.78
N ARG A 44 -3.02 7.19 -19.81
CA ARG A 44 -3.09 8.36 -20.69
C ARG A 44 -4.04 9.37 -20.07
N ALA A 45 -3.58 10.61 -19.87
CA ALA A 45 -4.43 11.66 -19.31
C ALA A 45 -5.62 11.99 -20.22
N ASN A 46 -6.68 12.49 -19.59
CA ASN A 46 -7.82 13.07 -20.26
C ASN A 46 -7.42 14.30 -21.09
N PRO A 47 -8.15 14.61 -22.18
CA PRO A 47 -8.02 15.87 -22.88
C PRO A 47 -8.23 17.08 -21.93
N PRO A 48 -7.51 18.21 -22.11
CA PRO A 48 -7.62 19.37 -21.22
C PRO A 48 -9.04 19.95 -21.08
N GLU A 49 -9.87 19.82 -22.11
CA GLU A 49 -11.26 20.28 -22.14
C GLU A 49 -12.20 19.57 -21.15
N ASP A 50 -11.79 18.41 -20.62
CA ASP A 50 -12.53 17.66 -19.61
C ASP A 50 -12.37 18.25 -18.20
N HIS A 51 -11.40 19.16 -18.01
CA HIS A 51 -11.10 19.82 -16.74
C HIS A 51 -10.96 18.85 -15.56
N VAL A 52 -10.24 17.73 -15.77
CA VAL A 52 -9.99 16.73 -14.72
C VAL A 52 -9.26 17.35 -13.54
N LEU A 53 -9.83 17.17 -12.36
CA LEU A 53 -9.31 17.63 -11.07
C LEU A 53 -8.62 16.50 -10.29
N GLY A 54 -8.80 15.25 -10.72
CA GLY A 54 -8.12 14.14 -10.08
C GLY A 54 -8.49 12.78 -10.63
N TYR A 55 -7.83 11.78 -10.06
CA TYR A 55 -7.99 10.38 -10.44
C TYR A 55 -8.13 9.53 -9.18
N ARG A 56 -9.03 8.55 -9.22
CA ARG A 56 -9.21 7.59 -8.14
C ARG A 56 -8.88 6.19 -8.60
N LEU A 57 -8.11 5.46 -7.80
CA LEU A 57 -7.84 4.04 -7.97
C LEU A 57 -8.71 3.24 -7.01
N TYR A 58 -9.70 2.55 -7.55
CA TYR A 58 -10.56 1.64 -6.81
C TYR A 58 -9.96 0.25 -6.78
N TYR A 59 -10.06 -0.43 -5.65
CA TYR A 59 -9.55 -1.78 -5.50
C TYR A 59 -10.36 -2.59 -4.48
N GLY A 60 -10.39 -3.90 -4.68
CA GLY A 60 -11.05 -4.83 -3.77
C GLY A 60 -10.76 -6.28 -4.10
N THR A 61 -11.19 -7.17 -3.22
CA THR A 61 -10.95 -8.62 -3.33
C THR A 61 -11.91 -9.32 -4.28
N ARG A 62 -12.92 -8.59 -4.79
CA ARG A 62 -13.98 -9.11 -5.67
C ARG A 62 -14.01 -8.32 -6.97
N SER A 63 -14.21 -9.04 -8.08
CA SER A 63 -14.46 -8.43 -9.39
C SER A 63 -15.83 -7.76 -9.42
N ARG A 64 -15.90 -6.59 -10.09
CA ARG A 64 -17.18 -5.94 -10.41
C ARG A 64 -18.02 -6.71 -11.42
N PHE A 65 -17.45 -7.71 -12.10
CA PHE A 65 -18.12 -8.55 -13.07
C PHE A 65 -18.47 -9.93 -12.48
N ASP A 66 -19.53 -10.54 -13.02
CA ASP A 66 -19.86 -11.94 -12.75
C ASP A 66 -19.09 -12.90 -13.66
N SER A 67 -19.32 -14.21 -13.51
CA SER A 67 -18.64 -15.24 -14.32
C SER A 67 -19.00 -15.18 -15.82
N THR A 68 -20.03 -14.41 -16.19
CA THR A 68 -20.47 -14.19 -17.57
C THR A 68 -20.00 -12.85 -18.14
N GLY A 69 -19.27 -12.06 -17.36
CA GLY A 69 -18.76 -10.75 -17.76
C GLY A 69 -19.75 -9.60 -17.59
N HIS A 70 -20.91 -9.83 -16.96
CA HIS A 70 -21.88 -8.76 -16.72
C HIS A 70 -21.54 -8.01 -15.42
N PRO A 71 -21.73 -6.67 -15.38
CA PRO A 71 -21.58 -5.90 -14.15
C PRO A 71 -22.53 -6.40 -13.06
N ARG A 72 -22.02 -6.57 -11.84
CA ARG A 72 -22.82 -6.96 -10.69
C ARG A 72 -23.65 -5.76 -10.19
N PRO A 73 -24.97 -5.90 -10.00
CA PRO A 73 -25.79 -4.81 -9.50
C PRO A 73 -25.42 -4.46 -8.05
N GLY A 74 -25.35 -3.16 -7.74
CA GLY A 74 -25.01 -2.66 -6.40
C GLY A 74 -23.56 -2.95 -5.97
N PHE A 75 -22.70 -3.33 -6.91
CA PHE A 75 -21.29 -3.53 -6.63
C PHE A 75 -20.60 -2.22 -6.28
N HIS A 76 -19.74 -2.29 -5.27
CA HIS A 76 -18.77 -1.29 -4.91
C HIS A 76 -17.45 -2.00 -4.62
N TYR A 77 -16.35 -1.32 -4.90
CA TYR A 77 -15.04 -1.77 -4.46
C TYR A 77 -14.92 -1.66 -2.93
N ASP A 78 -13.96 -2.38 -2.35
CA ASP A 78 -13.75 -2.35 -0.91
C ASP A 78 -13.17 -0.98 -0.48
N SER A 79 -12.32 -0.38 -1.31
CA SER A 79 -11.68 0.91 -1.03
C SER A 79 -11.29 1.64 -2.32
N PHE A 80 -10.94 2.91 -2.20
CA PHE A 80 -10.27 3.67 -3.26
C PHE A 80 -9.16 4.57 -2.71
N ILE A 81 -8.21 4.93 -3.57
CA ILE A 81 -7.18 5.93 -3.31
C ILE A 81 -7.45 7.13 -4.21
N ASP A 82 -7.53 8.33 -3.64
CA ASP A 82 -7.56 9.58 -4.38
C ASP A 82 -6.13 10.09 -4.58
N PHE A 83 -5.64 10.08 -5.82
CA PHE A 83 -4.24 10.47 -6.09
C PHE A 83 -4.01 11.98 -5.95
N THR A 84 -5.05 12.80 -6.04
CA THR A 84 -4.91 14.26 -5.87
C THR A 84 -4.74 14.61 -4.40
N GLU A 85 -5.59 14.05 -3.54
CA GLU A 85 -5.58 14.32 -2.10
C GLU A 85 -4.58 13.43 -1.34
N SER A 86 -4.06 12.37 -1.97
CA SER A 86 -3.22 11.36 -1.32
C SER A 86 -3.91 10.71 -0.11
N GLU A 87 -5.17 10.33 -0.29
CA GLU A 87 -6.00 9.72 0.75
C GLU A 87 -6.53 8.35 0.31
N ARG A 88 -6.80 7.48 1.28
CA ARG A 88 -7.49 6.19 1.10
C ARG A 88 -8.84 6.27 1.76
N CYS A 89 -9.89 5.90 1.04
CA CYS A 89 -11.26 5.94 1.52
C CYS A 89 -11.94 4.58 1.42
N ASP A 90 -12.93 4.37 2.28
CA ASP A 90 -13.84 3.22 2.19
C ASP A 90 -14.71 3.31 0.93
N GLY A 91 -14.82 2.21 0.18
CA GLY A 91 -15.59 2.21 -1.08
C GLY A 91 -17.11 2.25 -0.89
N SER A 92 -17.59 1.95 0.32
CA SER A 92 -19.00 2.05 0.72
C SER A 92 -19.35 3.40 1.36
N ASP A 93 -18.37 4.08 1.96
CA ASP A 93 -18.52 5.41 2.55
C ASP A 93 -17.38 6.36 2.11
N PRO A 94 -17.59 7.15 1.05
CA PRO A 94 -16.60 8.09 0.52
C PRO A 94 -16.23 9.24 1.47
N GLN A 95 -16.88 9.38 2.63
CA GLN A 95 -16.49 10.36 3.66
C GLN A 95 -15.52 9.78 4.69
N SER A 96 -15.36 8.46 4.71
CA SER A 96 -14.44 7.75 5.61
C SER A 96 -13.08 7.61 4.95
N CYS A 97 -12.28 8.68 5.02
CA CYS A 97 -10.95 8.75 4.42
C CYS A 97 -9.84 8.90 5.45
N GLU A 98 -8.68 8.29 5.16
CA GLU A 98 -7.43 8.47 5.89
C GLU A 98 -6.33 9.02 4.96
N ALA A 99 -5.55 9.96 5.47
CA ALA A 99 -4.40 10.48 4.75
C ALA A 99 -3.30 9.42 4.62
N LEU A 100 -2.78 9.25 3.41
CA LEU A 100 -1.69 8.33 3.12
C LEU A 100 -0.34 8.97 3.38
N SER A 101 0.63 8.17 3.80
CA SER A 101 1.99 8.65 3.98
C SER A 101 2.69 8.86 2.62
N ALA A 102 3.69 9.75 2.58
CA ALA A 102 4.46 10.04 1.36
C ALA A 102 5.22 8.84 0.77
N GLY A 103 5.40 7.74 1.52
CA GLY A 103 5.99 6.49 1.00
C GLY A 103 4.96 5.51 0.47
N GLU A 104 3.69 5.73 0.77
CA GLU A 104 2.60 4.85 0.37
C GLU A 104 2.09 5.16 -1.02
N VAL A 105 1.97 6.44 -1.37
CA VAL A 105 1.62 6.89 -2.72
C VAL A 105 2.64 7.91 -3.19
N VAL A 106 3.27 7.61 -4.32
CA VAL A 106 4.23 8.50 -4.99
C VAL A 106 3.79 8.70 -6.43
N CYS A 107 3.33 9.90 -6.76
CA CYS A 107 2.91 10.26 -8.10
C CYS A 107 3.96 11.12 -8.81
N GLU A 108 4.24 10.77 -10.06
CA GLU A 108 5.07 11.51 -11.00
C GLU A 108 4.19 12.02 -12.12
N ASN A 109 4.30 13.31 -12.42
CA ASN A 109 3.63 13.92 -13.57
C ASN A 109 2.09 13.73 -13.58
N LEU A 110 1.43 13.82 -12.42
CA LEU A 110 -0.02 13.57 -12.26
C LEU A 110 -0.90 14.36 -13.25
N TRP A 111 -0.42 15.53 -13.68
CA TRP A 111 -1.12 16.46 -14.57
C TRP A 111 -0.57 16.49 -16.01
N GLY A 112 0.43 15.67 -16.33
CA GLY A 112 0.97 15.59 -17.69
C GLY A 112 0.27 14.55 -18.54
N ASP A 113 0.77 14.33 -19.76
CA ASP A 113 0.13 13.44 -20.74
C ASP A 113 0.15 11.95 -20.34
N THR A 114 1.11 11.57 -19.49
CA THR A 114 1.28 10.20 -18.99
C THR A 114 1.51 10.23 -17.48
N PRO A 115 0.45 10.41 -16.68
CA PRO A 115 0.54 10.33 -15.24
C PRO A 115 1.02 8.96 -14.79
N ARG A 116 1.77 8.93 -13.70
CA ARG A 116 2.26 7.70 -13.08
C ARG A 116 2.15 7.79 -11.57
N CYS A 117 1.58 6.78 -10.92
CA CYS A 117 1.55 6.70 -9.45
C CYS A 117 1.99 5.32 -9.00
N THR A 118 2.91 5.27 -8.03
CA THR A 118 3.33 4.06 -7.35
C THR A 118 2.62 3.97 -6.02
N VAL A 119 1.92 2.85 -5.80
CA VAL A 119 1.19 2.56 -4.57
C VAL A 119 1.87 1.39 -3.86
N SER A 120 2.22 1.60 -2.60
CA SER A 120 2.71 0.58 -1.67
C SER A 120 1.56 0.09 -0.78
N GLY A 121 1.73 -1.04 -0.10
CA GLY A 121 0.73 -1.50 0.88
C GLY A 121 -0.47 -2.23 0.27
N LEU A 122 -0.51 -2.41 -1.05
CA LEU A 122 -1.52 -3.25 -1.70
C LEU A 122 -1.19 -4.73 -1.41
N THR A 123 -2.10 -5.41 -0.72
CA THR A 123 -1.90 -6.81 -0.29
C THR A 123 -3.01 -7.71 -0.79
N GLY A 124 -2.63 -8.94 -1.15
CA GLY A 124 -3.55 -9.97 -1.64
C GLY A 124 -3.90 -9.88 -3.13
N PRO A 125 -4.75 -10.80 -3.61
CA PRO A 125 -5.34 -10.71 -4.94
C PRO A 125 -6.33 -9.54 -4.98
N LEU A 126 -6.10 -8.58 -5.87
CA LEU A 126 -6.95 -7.39 -5.99
C LEU A 126 -7.48 -7.25 -7.41
N TYR A 127 -8.74 -6.85 -7.52
CA TYR A 127 -9.33 -6.31 -8.73
C TYR A 127 -9.29 -4.79 -8.62
N VAL A 128 -8.77 -4.12 -9.65
CA VAL A 128 -8.57 -2.67 -9.64
C VAL A 128 -9.15 -2.01 -10.87
N ALA A 129 -9.69 -0.81 -10.70
CA ALA A 129 -10.15 0.05 -11.79
C ALA A 129 -9.88 1.51 -11.42
N MET A 130 -9.87 2.38 -12.41
CA MET A 130 -9.64 3.81 -12.21
C MET A 130 -10.79 4.65 -12.75
N THR A 131 -10.96 5.84 -12.20
CA THR A 131 -11.83 6.90 -12.72
C THR A 131 -11.04 8.20 -12.81
N ALA A 132 -11.57 9.15 -13.59
CA ALA A 132 -11.22 10.56 -13.53
C ALA A 132 -12.43 11.33 -13.01
N TYR A 133 -12.21 12.42 -12.26
CA TYR A 133 -13.30 13.29 -11.83
C TYR A 133 -12.97 14.76 -12.06
N ASN A 134 -14.01 15.57 -12.22
CA ASN A 134 -13.96 17.02 -12.21
C ASN A 134 -14.91 17.59 -11.15
N ALA A 135 -15.16 18.90 -11.17
CA ALA A 135 -16.01 19.55 -10.17
C ALA A 135 -17.50 19.15 -10.26
N GLN A 136 -17.93 18.56 -11.37
CA GLN A 136 -19.33 18.25 -11.63
C GLN A 136 -19.62 16.76 -11.57
N MET A 137 -18.68 15.93 -12.02
CA MET A 137 -18.94 14.52 -12.26
C MET A 137 -17.67 13.66 -12.23
N GLU A 138 -17.91 12.36 -12.13
CA GLU A 138 -16.90 11.31 -12.20
C GLU A 138 -17.16 10.45 -13.43
N SER A 139 -16.09 9.98 -14.08
CA SER A 139 -16.16 9.17 -15.29
C SER A 139 -16.67 7.75 -14.99
N ASP A 140 -17.00 7.02 -16.06
CA ASP A 140 -17.05 5.57 -15.96
C ASP A 140 -15.67 5.01 -15.54
N TYR A 141 -15.69 3.88 -14.85
CA TYR A 141 -14.49 3.10 -14.54
C TYR A 141 -13.76 2.61 -15.80
N THR A 142 -12.43 2.58 -15.77
CA THR A 142 -11.59 1.87 -16.75
C THR A 142 -11.86 0.36 -16.79
N HIS A 143 -11.21 -0.36 -17.70
CA HIS A 143 -11.17 -1.83 -17.63
C HIS A 143 -10.59 -2.30 -16.30
N GLU A 144 -11.22 -3.32 -15.73
CA GLU A 144 -10.77 -3.90 -14.47
C GLU A 144 -9.53 -4.75 -14.71
N LEU A 145 -8.52 -4.57 -13.86
CA LEU A 145 -7.28 -5.34 -13.88
C LEU A 145 -7.23 -6.26 -12.66
N TYR A 146 -6.60 -7.42 -12.81
CA TYR A 146 -6.35 -8.35 -11.71
C TYR A 146 -4.88 -8.29 -11.29
N LEU A 147 -4.63 -7.88 -10.06
CA LEU A 147 -3.33 -7.90 -9.41
C LEU A 147 -3.22 -9.21 -8.63
N PRO A 148 -2.34 -10.16 -9.04
CA PRO A 148 -2.11 -11.36 -8.27
C PRO A 148 -1.44 -11.03 -6.92
N PRO A 149 -1.56 -11.90 -5.92
CA PRO A 149 -0.83 -11.71 -4.67
C PRO A 149 0.68 -11.62 -4.96
N PRO A 150 1.44 -10.82 -4.19
CA PRO A 150 2.89 -10.81 -4.32
C PRO A 150 3.42 -12.24 -4.24
N PRO A 151 4.42 -12.61 -5.06
CA PRO A 151 5.04 -13.93 -4.92
C PRO A 151 5.49 -14.07 -3.48
N ALA A 152 5.10 -15.18 -2.82
CA ALA A 152 5.52 -15.46 -1.46
C ALA A 152 7.03 -15.24 -1.40
N ALA A 153 7.49 -14.35 -0.51
CA ALA A 153 8.89 -14.00 -0.39
C ALA A 153 9.69 -15.30 -0.44
N ALA A 154 10.49 -15.47 -1.50
CA ALA A 154 11.25 -16.70 -1.69
C ALA A 154 11.98 -16.93 -0.37
N SER A 155 11.80 -18.12 0.22
CA SER A 155 12.42 -18.44 1.50
C SER A 155 13.89 -18.05 1.39
N PRO A 156 14.44 -17.30 2.38
CA PRO A 156 15.82 -16.86 2.29
C PRO A 156 16.68 -18.06 1.91
N PRO A 157 17.57 -17.95 0.91
CA PRO A 157 18.39 -19.07 0.49
C PRO A 157 19.07 -19.62 1.73
N VAL A 158 18.83 -20.90 2.03
CA VAL A 158 19.43 -21.59 3.18
C VAL A 158 20.92 -21.25 3.15
N ALA A 159 21.38 -20.56 4.19
CA ALA A 159 22.73 -20.02 4.31
C ALA A 159 23.76 -21.17 4.42
N GLY A 160 24.02 -21.86 3.30
CA GLY A 160 24.86 -23.05 3.25
C GLY A 160 25.62 -23.21 1.93
N GLY A 161 25.68 -22.18 1.08
CA GLY A 161 26.43 -22.19 -0.17
C GLY A 161 27.70 -21.32 -0.11
N PRO A 162 28.84 -21.77 -0.65
CA PRO A 162 30.12 -21.06 -0.59
C PRO A 162 30.08 -19.69 -1.28
N ASN A 163 30.66 -18.68 -0.60
CA ASN A 163 30.90 -17.29 -0.99
C ASN A 163 30.79 -16.99 -2.51
N LEU A 164 29.64 -16.45 -2.93
CA LEU A 164 29.52 -15.75 -4.21
C LEU A 164 29.93 -14.27 -4.04
N PRO A 165 30.56 -13.66 -5.06
CA PRO A 165 31.08 -12.29 -5.00
C PRO A 165 29.96 -11.23 -4.87
N PRO A 166 30.26 -10.07 -4.22
CA PRO A 166 29.29 -9.09 -3.75
C PRO A 166 28.54 -8.24 -4.81
N SER A 167 28.57 -8.58 -6.10
CA SER A 167 28.05 -7.69 -7.17
C SER A 167 26.64 -7.96 -7.68
N ALA A 168 25.84 -8.82 -7.05
CA ALA A 168 24.51 -9.18 -7.59
C ALA A 168 23.39 -9.25 -6.53
N ARG A 169 23.26 -8.25 -5.64
CA ARG A 169 22.02 -8.06 -4.87
C ARG A 169 21.03 -7.25 -5.71
N ILE A 170 20.17 -7.94 -6.45
CA ILE A 170 18.93 -7.35 -6.97
C ILE A 170 18.00 -7.14 -5.76
N PRO A 171 17.45 -5.94 -5.52
CA PRO A 171 16.49 -5.74 -4.44
C PRO A 171 15.26 -6.63 -4.67
N PRO A 172 14.84 -7.45 -3.69
CA PRO A 172 13.66 -8.29 -3.83
C PRO A 172 12.40 -7.44 -3.83
N GLY A 173 11.53 -7.63 -4.83
CA GLY A 173 10.10 -7.33 -4.69
C GLY A 173 9.49 -6.30 -5.66
N THR A 174 10.26 -5.61 -6.50
CA THR A 174 9.65 -4.68 -7.48
C THR A 174 9.09 -5.46 -8.66
N VAL A 175 7.83 -5.85 -8.57
CA VAL A 175 7.06 -6.29 -9.74
C VAL A 175 6.75 -5.03 -10.53
N HIS A 176 7.60 -4.71 -11.51
CA HIS A 176 7.29 -3.71 -12.53
C HIS A 176 6.20 -4.25 -13.45
N MET A 177 4.98 -4.33 -12.94
CA MET A 177 3.80 -4.49 -13.77
C MET A 177 3.49 -3.11 -14.36
N LEU A 178 4.20 -2.74 -15.43
CA LEU A 178 3.81 -1.64 -16.31
C LEU A 178 2.56 -2.09 -17.06
N GLN A 179 1.41 -2.09 -16.38
CA GLN A 179 0.15 -2.29 -17.05
C GLN A 179 -0.31 -0.94 -17.57
N GLU A 180 -0.07 -0.70 -18.85
CA GLU A 180 -0.60 0.47 -19.53
C GLU A 180 -2.12 0.34 -19.57
N VAL A 181 -2.80 1.13 -18.74
CA VAL A 181 -4.26 1.23 -18.77
C VAL A 181 -4.60 2.09 -19.99
N TYR A 182 -4.64 1.46 -21.17
CA TYR A 182 -5.18 2.07 -22.37
C TYR A 182 -6.70 2.07 -22.29
N SER A 183 -7.24 2.94 -21.45
CA SER A 183 -8.66 3.26 -21.50
C SER A 183 -8.79 4.76 -21.41
N LEU A 184 -9.40 5.31 -22.45
CA LEU A 184 -9.85 6.69 -22.45
C LEU A 184 -10.91 6.79 -21.34
N LEU A 185 -10.50 7.33 -20.20
CA LEU A 185 -11.40 7.88 -19.21
C LEU A 185 -12.10 9.03 -19.93
N LEU A 186 -13.32 8.82 -20.43
CA LEU A 186 -14.09 9.91 -21.02
C LEU A 186 -15.13 10.32 -20.00
N LEU A 187 -15.11 11.60 -19.61
CA LEU A 187 -16.22 12.19 -18.87
C LEU A 187 -17.39 12.32 -19.83
N LYS A 188 -18.34 11.38 -19.76
CA LYS A 188 -19.56 11.43 -20.56
C LYS A 188 -20.48 12.53 -20.01
N LYS A 189 -20.53 13.66 -20.71
CA LYS A 189 -21.46 14.76 -20.44
C LYS A 189 -22.93 14.33 -20.48
#